data_AF-A0A2V8XU11-F1
#
_entry.id   AF-A0A2V8XU11-F1
#
_cell.length_a   1.000
_cell.length_b   1.000
_cell.length_c   1.000
_cell.angle_alpha   90.00
_cell.angle_beta   90.00
_cell.angle_gamma   90.00
#
_symmetry.space_group_name_H-M   'P 1'
#
loop_
_entity.id
_entity.type
_entity.pdbx_description
1 polymer ?
#
loop_
_entity_poly.entity_id
_entity_poly.type
_entity_poly.pdbx_seq_one_letter_code
_entity_poly.pdbx_strand_id
1 'polypeptide(L)'
;LLADTNDGILMETNRSWSIDDRRYQFQFSTEIGWEIKGGKKVRMLKNPSYSGITTEFWNSCDAICKLGHWTLWGTPNCGKGQPMQTMGTGHGASPARFRNVRIGTAFSNQ
;
A
#
# COMPACT_ATOMS: atom_id res chain seq x y z
N LEU A 1 -3.33 2.17 16.05
CA LEU A 1 -2.96 2.75 14.73
C LEU A 1 -3.99 3.76 14.25
N LEU A 2 -5.22 3.33 13.90
CA LEU A 2 -6.24 4.26 13.38
C LEU A 2 -6.59 5.36 14.39
N ALA A 3 -6.95 5.02 15.63
CA ALA A 3 -7.30 6.01 16.66
C ALA A 3 -6.19 7.05 16.96
N ASP A 4 -4.92 6.70 16.68
CA ASP A 4 -3.74 7.56 16.84
C ASP A 4 -3.42 8.38 15.57
N THR A 5 -4.23 8.27 14.52
CA THR A 5 -4.00 8.93 13.23
C THR A 5 -5.01 10.04 13.05
N ASN A 6 -4.56 11.30 13.16
CA ASN A 6 -5.45 12.45 13.05
C ASN A 6 -5.92 12.73 11.61
N ASP A 7 -5.03 12.57 10.63
CA ASP A 7 -5.32 12.76 9.21
C ASP A 7 -4.50 11.75 8.39
N GLY A 8 -5.13 11.10 7.41
CA GLY A 8 -4.47 10.11 6.56
C GLY A 8 -5.43 9.30 5.71
N ILE A 9 -4.89 8.30 5.01
CA ILE A 9 -5.68 7.36 4.20
C ILE A 9 -5.27 5.95 4.58
N LEU A 10 -6.25 5.13 4.99
CA LEU A 10 -6.07 3.69 5.07
C LEU A 10 -6.27 3.10 3.67
N MET A 11 -5.20 2.54 3.11
CA MET A 11 -5.22 1.83 1.82
C MET A 11 -5.64 0.38 2.03
N GLU A 12 -6.61 -0.13 1.28
CA GLU A 12 -7.22 -1.45 1.50
C GLU A 12 -7.43 -2.20 0.17
N THR A 13 -7.07 -3.47 0.15
CA THR A 13 -7.11 -4.36 -1.03
C THR A 13 -6.24 -3.87 -2.18
N ASN A 14 -5.08 -4.50 -2.36
CA ASN A 14 -4.21 -4.19 -3.48
C ASN A 14 -4.90 -4.50 -4.81
N ARG A 15 -4.79 -3.57 -5.77
CA ARG A 15 -5.30 -3.71 -7.14
C ARG A 15 -4.18 -3.85 -8.18
N SER A 16 -3.09 -3.11 -8.01
CA SER A 16 -1.93 -3.22 -8.91
C SER A 16 -0.65 -2.73 -8.24
N TRP A 17 0.48 -3.14 -8.81
CA TRP A 17 1.82 -2.67 -8.44
C TRP A 17 2.70 -2.57 -9.68
N SER A 18 3.63 -1.63 -9.63
CA SER A 18 4.75 -1.52 -10.55
C SER A 18 5.97 -1.07 -9.78
N ILE A 19 7.13 -1.60 -10.13
CA ILE A 19 8.41 -1.28 -9.52
C ILE A 19 9.43 -1.24 -10.66
N ASP A 20 10.31 -0.24 -10.64
CA ASP A 20 11.35 -0.11 -11.66
C ASP A 20 12.43 -1.21 -11.53
N ASP A 21 13.24 -1.37 -12.57
CA ASP A 21 14.27 -2.41 -12.62
C ASP A 21 15.32 -2.26 -11.52
N ARG A 22 15.62 -1.01 -11.15
CA ARG A 22 16.57 -0.68 -10.06
C ARG A 22 15.94 -0.83 -8.67
N ARG A 23 14.64 -1.10 -8.57
CA ARG A 23 13.86 -1.18 -7.32
C ARG A 23 13.92 0.08 -6.47
N TYR A 24 14.20 1.20 -7.11
CA TYR A 24 14.30 2.50 -6.49
C TYR A 24 12.94 3.15 -6.37
N GLN A 25 12.08 3.04 -7.38
CA GLN A 25 10.76 3.64 -7.44
C GLN A 25 9.68 2.57 -7.47
N PHE A 26 8.59 2.80 -6.74
CA PHE A 26 7.40 1.94 -6.80
C PHE A 26 6.13 2.77 -6.97
N GLN A 27 5.10 2.13 -7.51
CA GLN A 27 3.73 2.63 -7.53
C GLN A 27 2.76 1.49 -7.25
N PHE A 28 1.86 1.70 -6.30
CA PHE A 28 0.82 0.75 -5.92
C PHE A 28 -0.55 1.42 -6.06
N SER A 29 -1.56 0.64 -6.44
CA SER A 29 -2.94 1.04 -6.38
C SER A 29 -3.76 0.06 -5.56
N THR A 30 -4.84 0.56 -4.97
CA THR A 30 -5.78 -0.22 -4.17
C THR A 30 -7.17 -0.07 -4.72
N GLU A 31 -8.06 -1.03 -4.44
CA GLU A 31 -9.46 -0.93 -4.85
C GLU A 31 -10.19 0.14 -4.01
N ILE A 32 -9.89 0.17 -2.71
CA ILE A 32 -10.58 0.99 -1.72
C ILE A 32 -9.55 1.68 -0.83
N GLY A 33 -9.79 2.96 -0.53
CA GLY A 33 -9.16 3.63 0.60
C GLY A 33 -10.19 4.25 1.51
N TRP A 34 -9.78 4.55 2.74
CA TRP A 34 -10.61 5.26 3.70
C TRP A 34 -9.85 6.48 4.20
N GLU A 35 -10.41 7.67 3.97
CA GLU A 35 -9.95 8.88 4.62
C GLU A 35 -10.14 8.73 6.13
N ILE A 36 -9.08 9.01 6.88
CA ILE A 36 -9.05 9.00 8.33
C ILE A 36 -9.04 10.45 8.81
N LYS A 37 -10.00 10.82 9.67
CA LYS A 37 -10.02 12.10 10.38
C LYS A 37 -10.28 11.86 11.87
N GLY A 38 -9.46 12.45 12.75
CA GLY A 38 -9.60 12.30 14.19
C GLY A 38 -9.64 10.83 14.65
N GLY A 39 -8.88 9.96 13.97
CA GLY A 39 -8.79 8.54 14.28
C GLY A 39 -9.94 7.67 13.77
N LYS A 40 -10.84 8.19 12.93
CA LYS A 40 -12.01 7.48 12.39
C LYS A 40 -12.02 7.46 10.86
N LYS A 41 -12.51 6.37 10.27
CA LYS A 41 -12.83 6.30 8.84
C LYS A 41 -14.01 7.24 8.56
N VAL A 42 -13.87 8.18 7.62
CA VAL A 42 -14.92 9.16 7.31
C VAL A 42 -15.45 9.07 5.88
N ARG A 43 -14.57 8.96 4.88
CA ARG A 43 -14.94 8.93 3.47
C ARG A 43 -14.24 7.78 2.77
N MET A 44 -14.99 7.03 1.97
CA MET A 44 -14.44 6.01 1.09
C MET A 44 -13.86 6.66 -0.16
N LEU A 45 -12.66 6.24 -0.55
CA LEU A 45 -11.95 6.66 -1.74
C LEU A 45 -11.88 5.48 -2.70
N LYS A 46 -12.28 5.68 -3.96
CA LYS A 46 -12.23 4.65 -4.98
C LYS A 46 -10.89 4.70 -5.71
N ASN A 47 -10.27 3.55 -5.89
CA ASN A 47 -9.02 3.39 -6.64
C ASN A 47 -7.85 4.29 -6.20
N PRO A 48 -7.60 4.53 -4.89
CA PRO A 48 -6.48 5.36 -4.51
C PRO A 48 -5.16 4.66 -4.82
N SER A 49 -4.14 5.46 -5.11
CA SER A 49 -2.80 5.01 -5.43
C SER A 49 -1.77 5.77 -4.62
N TYR A 50 -0.61 5.14 -4.43
CA TYR A 50 0.53 5.74 -3.76
C TYR A 50 1.83 5.31 -4.43
N SER A 51 2.85 6.17 -4.34
CA SER A 51 4.17 5.90 -4.91
C SER A 51 5.26 6.54 -4.07
N GLY A 52 6.51 6.17 -4.36
CA GLY A 52 7.66 6.82 -3.76
C GLY A 52 8.96 6.09 -4.07
N ILE A 53 10.03 6.64 -3.48
CA ILE A 53 11.33 6.01 -3.43
C ILE A 53 11.30 4.96 -2.32
N THR A 54 11.70 3.72 -2.64
CA THR A 54 11.63 2.56 -1.73
C THR A 54 12.26 2.87 -0.36
N THR A 55 13.47 3.40 -0.34
CA THR A 55 14.19 3.70 0.91
C THR A 55 13.52 4.80 1.73
N GLU A 56 13.05 5.87 1.08
CA GLU A 56 12.35 6.97 1.76
C GLU A 56 11.01 6.50 2.35
N PHE A 57 10.25 5.69 1.60
CA PHE A 57 9.00 5.13 2.07
C PHE A 57 9.20 4.25 3.31
N TRP A 58 10.15 3.30 3.26
CA TRP A 58 10.39 2.44 4.42
C TRP A 58 10.96 3.21 5.62
N ASN A 59 11.80 4.22 5.39
CA ASN A 59 12.28 5.12 6.46
C ASN A 59 11.16 5.99 7.06
N SER A 60 10.03 6.17 6.38
CA SER A 60 8.89 6.93 6.91
C SER A 60 7.89 6.09 7.71
N CYS A 61 8.17 4.78 7.90
CA CYS A 61 7.38 3.89 8.74
C CYS A 61 7.55 4.24 10.23
N ASP A 62 6.50 4.78 10.85
CA ASP A 62 6.55 5.23 12.26
C ASP A 62 5.74 4.36 13.22
N ALA A 63 4.95 3.41 12.71
CA ALA A 63 4.17 2.49 13.54
C ALA A 63 3.79 1.21 12.79
N ILE A 64 3.82 0.08 13.49
CA ILE A 64 3.42 -1.25 12.98
C ILE A 64 2.48 -1.90 14.00
N CYS A 65 1.39 -2.50 13.55
CA CYS A 65 0.46 -3.21 14.43
C CYS A 65 1.07 -4.51 14.98
N LYS A 66 0.69 -4.85 16.22
CA LYS A 66 1.09 -6.09 16.91
C LYS A 66 0.67 -7.36 16.17
N LEU A 67 1.23 -8.49 16.59
CA LEU A 67 1.00 -9.82 16.01
C LEU A 67 -0.48 -10.19 15.82
N GLY A 68 -1.37 -9.75 16.69
CA GLY A 68 -2.82 -10.01 16.56
C GLY A 68 -3.48 -9.40 15.31
N HIS A 69 -2.78 -8.52 14.58
CA HIS A 69 -3.22 -7.97 13.28
C HIS A 69 -2.36 -8.44 12.11
N TRP A 70 -1.40 -9.33 12.36
CA TRP A 70 -0.59 -9.92 11.31
C TRP A 70 -1.44 -10.90 10.51
N THR A 71 -1.25 -10.91 9.19
CA THR A 71 -1.84 -11.94 8.33
C THR A 71 -0.89 -12.30 7.19
N LEU A 72 -1.04 -13.51 6.67
CA LEU A 72 -0.34 -13.97 5.49
C LEU A 72 -1.06 -13.44 4.24
N TRP A 73 -0.38 -12.58 3.49
CA TRP A 73 -0.86 -12.09 2.20
C TRP A 73 -0.19 -12.84 1.07
N GLY A 74 -0.89 -12.98 -0.06
CA GLY A 74 -0.30 -13.56 -1.25
C GLY A 74 -1.16 -13.39 -2.48
N THR A 75 -0.53 -13.60 -3.63
CA THR A 75 -1.17 -13.68 -4.94
C THR A 75 -0.90 -15.06 -5.54
N PRO A 76 -1.88 -15.68 -6.21
CA PRO A 76 -1.69 -16.96 -6.90
C PRO A 76 -0.70 -16.84 -8.08
N ASN A 77 -0.40 -15.62 -8.54
CA ASN A 77 0.53 -15.39 -9.64
C ASN A 77 1.58 -14.31 -9.31
N CYS A 78 2.84 -14.61 -9.61
CA CYS A 78 3.98 -13.69 -9.53
C CYS A 78 3.94 -12.59 -10.61
N GLY A 79 3.25 -12.83 -11.73
CA GLY A 79 3.01 -11.84 -12.78
C GLY A 79 4.27 -11.37 -13.52
N LYS A 80 5.37 -12.15 -13.49
CA LYS A 80 6.66 -11.80 -14.09
C LYS A 80 7.04 -12.75 -15.23
N GLY A 81 7.93 -12.29 -16.10
CA GLY A 81 8.52 -13.08 -17.20
C GLY A 81 7.88 -12.84 -18.56
N GLN A 82 8.68 -13.00 -19.62
CA GLN A 82 8.24 -13.12 -21.01
C GLN A 82 8.98 -14.30 -21.66
N PRO A 83 8.31 -15.47 -21.87
CA PRO A 83 6.89 -15.75 -21.59
C PRO A 83 6.54 -15.72 -20.09
N MET A 84 5.27 -15.51 -19.76
CA MET A 84 4.77 -15.38 -18.38
C MET A 84 5.09 -16.63 -17.55
N GLN A 85 5.69 -16.45 -16.38
CA GLN A 85 5.93 -17.51 -15.41
C GLN A 85 5.03 -17.30 -14.19
N THR A 86 4.27 -18.33 -13.82
CA THR A 86 3.36 -18.30 -12.68
C THR A 86 3.93 -19.09 -11.51
N MET A 87 3.91 -18.46 -10.34
CA MET A 87 4.21 -19.07 -9.06
C MET A 87 3.43 -18.31 -7.99
N GLY A 88 2.89 -19.03 -7.01
CA GLY A 88 2.28 -18.40 -5.84
C GLY A 88 3.36 -17.66 -5.05
N THR A 89 3.10 -16.39 -4.73
CA THR A 89 4.01 -15.58 -3.91
C THR A 89 3.23 -14.91 -2.81
N GLY A 90 3.84 -14.80 -1.64
CA GLY A 90 3.22 -14.21 -0.47
C GLY A 90 4.21 -13.90 0.64
N HIS A 91 3.79 -13.04 1.55
CA HIS A 91 4.53 -12.71 2.75
C HIS A 91 3.56 -12.30 3.86
N GLY A 92 3.98 -12.50 5.11
CA GLY A 92 3.27 -11.95 6.25
C GLY A 92 3.36 -10.43 6.30
N ALA A 93 2.28 -9.74 6.65
CA ALA A 93 2.34 -8.33 7.00
C ALA A 93 1.27 -7.94 8.01
N SER A 94 1.60 -6.94 8.83
CA SER A 94 0.66 -6.22 9.69
C SER A 94 0.37 -4.85 9.09
N PRO A 95 -0.80 -4.25 9.38
CA PRO A 95 -1.03 -2.85 9.08
C PRO A 95 0.07 -1.97 9.69
N ALA A 96 0.58 -1.03 8.90
CA ALA A 96 1.63 -0.10 9.29
C ALA A 96 1.29 1.32 8.81
N ARG A 97 1.87 2.33 9.45
CA ARG A 97 1.70 3.74 9.10
C ARG A 97 2.99 4.29 8.55
N PHE A 98 2.87 4.96 7.41
CA PHE A 98 3.95 5.60 6.68
C PHE A 98 3.62 7.08 6.55
N ARG A 99 4.60 7.94 6.81
CA ARG A 99 4.43 9.41 6.78
C ARG A 99 4.83 9.98 5.43
N ASN A 100 4.20 11.09 5.07
CA ASN A 100 4.56 11.91 3.90
C ASN A 100 4.62 11.14 2.58
N VAL A 101 3.72 10.18 2.40
CA VAL A 101 3.63 9.35 1.18
C VAL A 101 2.89 10.11 0.09
N ARG A 102 3.41 10.07 -1.15
CA ARG A 102 2.75 10.66 -2.31
C ARG A 102 1.53 9.83 -2.71
N ILE A 103 0.36 10.47 -2.77
CA ILE A 103 -0.92 9.85 -3.16
C ILE A 103 -1.36 10.34 -4.54
N GLY A 104 -2.09 9.50 -5.29
CA GLY A 104 -2.80 9.88 -6.51
C GLY A 104 -1.97 9.80 -7.80
N THR A 105 -0.90 9.01 -7.83
CA THR A 105 0.02 8.97 -8.97
C THR A 105 -0.43 8.07 -10.14
N ALA A 106 -1.34 7.13 -9.90
CA ALA A 106 -1.76 6.19 -10.95
C ALA A 106 -2.82 6.76 -11.91
N PHE A 107 -3.62 7.75 -11.49
CA PHE A 107 -4.78 8.25 -12.23
C PHE A 107 -4.91 9.77 -12.15
N SER A 108 -3.80 10.52 -12.23
CA SER A 108 -3.75 11.96 -11.93
C SER A 108 -4.56 12.90 -12.86
N ASN A 109 -5.42 12.38 -13.75
CA ASN A 109 -6.24 13.14 -14.70
C ASN A 109 -7.73 12.66 -14.72
N GLN A 110 -8.26 12.18 -13.60
CA GLN A 110 -9.71 11.98 -13.41
C GLN A 110 -10.27 12.98 -12.40
#